data_AF-A0A1V0NFL5-F1
#
_entry.id   AF-A0A1V0NFL5-F1
#
_cell.length_a   1.000
_cell.length_b   1.000
_cell.length_c   1.000
_cell.angle_alpha   90.00
_cell.angle_beta   90.00
_cell.angle_gamma   90.00
#
_symmetry.space_group_name_H-M   'P 1'
#
loop_
_entity.id
_entity.type
_entity.pdbx_description
1 polymer ?
#
loop_
_entity_poly.entity_id
_entity_poly.type
_entity_poly.pdbx_seq_one_letter_code
_entity_poly.pdbx_strand_id
1 'polypeptide(L)'
;MVQEPMVKIKKKRKVLIITFSVCFTVNLSLVVLFQGWVNLGKYSVYYAQHLPHKVGTNRVMVAVFNNLDAIYIPNANYNVPFGGVRVKTSEGDIEYRFEGLKINDISVFKKGELSFSLKPEAGGLDLIDFVTPYTYNFNSKGEFISVTYSEETTPKTIKPTLQYIIIVKEKLNEMYGFIVSHR
;
A
#
# COMPACT_ATOMS: atom_id res chain seq x y z
N MET A 1 -18.55 -62.54 33.58
CA MET A 1 -18.02 -61.16 33.79
C MET A 1 -16.94 -60.85 32.75
N VAL A 2 -17.27 -60.27 31.58
CA VAL A 2 -16.29 -59.85 30.55
C VAL A 2 -16.65 -58.45 29.99
N GLN A 3 -17.21 -57.56 30.82
CA GLN A 3 -17.65 -56.24 30.37
C GLN A 3 -16.63 -55.12 30.63
N GLU A 4 -15.80 -55.24 31.67
CA GLU A 4 -14.89 -54.17 32.09
C GLU A 4 -13.81 -53.73 31.07
N PRO A 5 -13.10 -54.64 30.35
CA PRO A 5 -12.03 -54.23 29.44
C PRO A 5 -12.59 -53.55 28.18
N MET A 6 -13.70 -54.04 27.62
CA MET A 6 -14.33 -53.43 26.44
C MET A 6 -14.89 -52.04 26.72
N VAL A 7 -15.44 -51.80 27.92
CA VAL A 7 -15.98 -50.48 28.31
C VAL A 7 -14.85 -49.47 28.45
N LYS A 8 -13.70 -49.84 29.05
CA LYS A 8 -12.51 -48.97 29.16
C LYS A 8 -11.93 -48.61 27.79
N ILE A 9 -11.87 -49.55 26.85
CA ILE A 9 -11.38 -49.31 25.47
C ILE A 9 -12.30 -48.34 24.71
N LYS A 10 -13.64 -48.53 24.80
CA LYS A 10 -14.61 -47.61 24.19
C LYS A 10 -14.52 -46.20 24.78
N LYS A 11 -14.31 -46.07 26.09
CA LYS A 11 -14.14 -44.77 26.77
C LYS A 11 -12.85 -44.06 26.35
N LYS A 12 -11.73 -44.78 26.27
CA LYS A 12 -10.44 -44.25 25.75
C LYS A 12 -10.54 -43.78 24.30
N ARG A 13 -11.21 -44.55 23.43
CA ARG A 13 -11.42 -44.19 22.02
C ARG A 13 -12.30 -42.93 21.87
N LYS A 14 -13.36 -42.80 22.68
CA LYS A 14 -14.18 -41.57 22.71
C LYS A 14 -13.36 -40.35 23.16
N VAL A 15 -12.54 -40.50 24.21
CA VAL A 15 -11.66 -39.42 24.67
C VAL A 15 -10.67 -39.01 23.58
N LEU A 16 -10.03 -39.97 22.90
CA LEU A 16 -9.11 -39.69 21.81
C LEU A 16 -9.77 -38.91 20.66
N ILE A 17 -10.99 -39.31 20.26
CA ILE A 17 -11.76 -38.63 19.20
C ILE A 17 -12.09 -37.18 19.61
N ILE A 18 -12.51 -36.98 20.85
CA ILE A 18 -12.81 -35.63 21.37
C ILE A 18 -11.54 -34.78 21.40
N THR A 19 -10.44 -35.30 21.92
CA THR A 19 -9.16 -34.58 21.96
C THR A 19 -8.68 -34.21 20.56
N PHE A 20 -8.73 -35.15 19.60
CA PHE A 20 -8.35 -34.89 18.22
C PHE A 20 -9.25 -33.82 17.58
N SER A 21 -10.56 -33.92 17.79
CA SER A 21 -11.52 -32.93 17.30
C SER A 21 -11.21 -31.55 17.86
N VAL A 22 -10.98 -31.41 19.16
CA VAL A 22 -10.66 -30.12 19.79
C VAL A 22 -9.34 -29.56 19.24
N CYS A 23 -8.28 -30.37 19.17
CA CYS A 23 -7.01 -29.95 18.60
C CYS A 23 -7.17 -29.50 17.14
N PHE A 24 -7.94 -30.22 16.33
CA PHE A 24 -8.18 -29.86 14.94
C PHE A 24 -8.91 -28.50 14.83
N THR A 25 -9.97 -28.30 15.60
CA THR A 25 -10.74 -27.04 15.57
C THR A 25 -9.89 -25.84 16.02
N VAL A 26 -9.06 -26.02 17.06
CA VAL A 26 -8.16 -24.97 17.55
C VAL A 26 -7.13 -24.60 16.47
N ASN A 27 -6.49 -25.59 15.83
CA ASN A 27 -5.51 -25.33 14.77
C ASN A 27 -6.16 -24.66 13.55
N LEU A 28 -7.33 -25.13 13.12
CA LEU A 28 -8.05 -24.51 12.00
C LEU A 28 -8.42 -23.05 12.31
N SER A 29 -8.87 -22.78 13.54
CA SER A 29 -9.20 -21.42 13.98
C SER A 29 -7.98 -20.50 13.96
N LEU A 30 -6.81 -20.99 14.41
CA LEU A 30 -5.55 -20.25 14.35
C LEU A 30 -5.15 -19.91 12.92
N VAL A 31 -5.27 -20.87 11.98
CA VAL A 31 -4.97 -20.63 10.56
C VAL A 31 -5.89 -19.57 9.96
N VAL A 32 -7.20 -19.65 10.23
CA VAL A 32 -8.17 -18.67 9.72
C VAL A 32 -7.92 -17.28 10.32
N LEU A 33 -7.64 -17.19 11.62
CA LEU A 33 -7.33 -15.93 12.28
C LEU A 33 -6.03 -15.31 11.75
N PHE A 34 -4.98 -16.11 11.55
CA PHE A 34 -3.72 -15.64 10.99
C PHE A 34 -3.89 -15.16 9.55
N GLN A 35 -4.61 -15.93 8.72
CA GLN A 35 -4.89 -15.54 7.34
C GLN A 35 -5.76 -14.29 7.27
N GLY A 36 -6.77 -14.20 8.13
CA GLY A 36 -7.61 -13.00 8.28
C GLY A 36 -6.79 -11.78 8.68
N TRP A 37 -5.87 -11.92 9.63
CA TRP A 37 -4.95 -10.85 10.05
C TRP A 37 -4.04 -10.40 8.90
N VAL A 38 -3.42 -11.34 8.19
CA VAL A 38 -2.58 -11.03 7.01
C VAL A 38 -3.39 -10.33 5.92
N ASN A 39 -4.61 -10.80 5.64
CA ASN A 39 -5.47 -10.18 4.63
C ASN A 39 -5.96 -8.79 5.06
N LEU A 40 -6.34 -8.60 6.32
CA LEU A 40 -6.69 -7.27 6.85
C LEU A 40 -5.51 -6.31 6.74
N GLY A 41 -4.29 -6.79 6.99
CA GLY A 41 -3.07 -6.01 6.82
C GLY A 41 -2.81 -5.53 5.40
N LYS A 42 -3.12 -6.38 4.41
CA LYS A 42 -2.89 -6.13 2.98
C LYS A 42 -4.00 -5.33 2.30
N TYR A 43 -5.25 -5.56 2.67
CA TYR A 43 -6.42 -5.11 1.90
C TYR A 43 -7.35 -4.14 2.65
N SER A 44 -7.07 -3.78 3.91
CA SER A 44 -7.95 -2.88 4.67
C SER A 44 -7.43 -1.43 4.69
N VAL A 45 -8.28 -0.49 4.24
CA VAL A 45 -8.06 0.96 4.38
C VAL A 45 -7.90 1.38 5.84
N TYR A 46 -8.67 0.76 6.74
CA TYR A 46 -8.55 0.98 8.17
C TYR A 46 -7.16 0.59 8.68
N TYR A 47 -6.61 -0.53 8.21
CA TYR A 47 -5.28 -0.96 8.61
C TYR A 47 -4.20 -0.07 8.01
N ALA A 48 -4.34 0.36 6.75
CA ALA A 48 -3.45 1.34 6.12
C ALA A 48 -3.33 2.65 6.93
N GLN A 49 -4.41 3.07 7.59
CA GLN A 49 -4.46 4.27 8.43
C GLN A 49 -3.94 4.06 9.87
N HIS A 50 -3.82 2.81 10.32
CA HIS A 50 -3.43 2.45 11.69
C HIS A 50 -2.19 1.55 11.77
N LEU A 51 -1.51 1.32 10.65
CA LEU A 51 -0.21 0.63 10.58
C LEU A 51 0.75 1.22 11.60
N PRO A 52 1.47 0.40 12.39
CA PRO A 52 2.57 0.88 13.22
C PRO A 52 3.57 1.63 12.34
N HIS A 53 3.72 2.92 12.59
CA HIS A 53 4.58 3.81 11.82
C HIS A 53 5.34 4.73 12.76
N LYS A 54 6.51 5.20 12.33
CA LYS A 54 7.24 6.20 13.10
C LYS A 54 6.45 7.52 13.07
N VAL A 55 6.37 8.19 14.22
CA VAL A 55 5.76 9.52 14.34
C VAL A 55 6.33 10.45 13.26
N GLY A 56 5.45 11.05 12.45
CA GLY A 56 5.77 11.95 11.33
C GLY A 56 5.46 11.37 9.94
N THR A 57 5.29 10.05 9.80
CA THR A 57 5.09 9.34 8.51
C THR A 57 3.65 9.46 7.98
N ASN A 58 3.46 9.67 6.66
CA ASN A 58 2.14 9.52 6.01
C ASN A 58 1.77 8.03 5.86
N ARG A 59 0.92 7.57 6.78
CA ARG A 59 0.53 6.16 6.98
C ARG A 59 -0.02 5.49 5.73
N VAL A 60 -0.84 6.23 4.97
CA VAL A 60 -1.50 5.71 3.78
C VAL A 60 -0.49 5.49 2.66
N MET A 61 0.48 6.38 2.53
CA MET A 61 1.49 6.31 1.49
C MET A 61 2.41 5.09 1.68
N VAL A 62 2.82 4.81 2.93
CA VAL A 62 3.62 3.61 3.26
C VAL A 62 2.84 2.32 2.99
N ALA A 63 1.54 2.29 3.31
CA ALA A 63 0.68 1.14 3.05
C ALA A 63 0.53 0.87 1.56
N VAL A 64 0.35 1.94 0.78
CA VAL A 64 0.22 1.86 -0.68
C VAL A 64 1.49 1.29 -1.29
N PHE A 65 2.67 1.83 -0.97
CA PHE A 65 3.94 1.35 -1.52
C PHE A 65 4.25 -0.11 -1.19
N ASN A 66 3.99 -0.54 0.04
CA ASN A 66 4.27 -1.92 0.47
C ASN A 66 3.30 -2.96 -0.11
N ASN A 67 2.20 -2.52 -0.73
CA ASN A 67 1.16 -3.40 -1.27
C ASN A 67 0.77 -3.01 -2.70
N LEU A 68 1.64 -2.31 -3.45
CA LEU A 68 1.35 -1.84 -4.81
C LEU A 68 0.89 -2.98 -5.75
N ASP A 69 1.44 -4.18 -5.55
CA ASP A 69 1.10 -5.42 -6.24
C ASP A 69 -0.27 -6.01 -5.82
N ALA A 70 -0.77 -5.63 -4.64
CA ALA A 70 -1.99 -6.13 -4.04
C ALA A 70 -3.17 -5.12 -4.08
N ILE A 71 -2.93 -3.88 -4.49
CA ILE A 71 -3.99 -2.88 -4.67
C ILE A 71 -4.85 -3.28 -5.87
N TYR A 72 -6.12 -3.57 -5.59
CA TYR A 72 -7.10 -3.78 -6.66
C TYR A 72 -7.44 -2.44 -7.31
N ILE A 73 -7.14 -2.34 -8.60
CA ILE A 73 -7.40 -1.16 -9.40
C ILE A 73 -8.54 -1.51 -10.38
N PRO A 74 -9.76 -1.00 -10.17
CA PRO A 74 -10.89 -1.30 -11.04
C PRO A 74 -10.66 -0.71 -12.45
N ASN A 75 -11.03 -1.47 -13.49
CA ASN A 75 -10.88 -1.09 -14.92
C ASN A 75 -9.43 -0.85 -15.39
N ALA A 76 -8.47 -1.44 -14.68
CA ALA A 76 -7.07 -1.48 -15.05
C ALA A 76 -6.83 -2.18 -16.40
N ASN A 77 -6.12 -1.51 -17.31
CA ASN A 77 -5.47 -2.19 -18.43
C ASN A 77 -4.02 -2.52 -18.05
N TYR A 78 -3.71 -3.80 -17.95
CA TYR A 78 -2.40 -4.32 -17.56
C TYR A 78 -1.37 -4.32 -18.71
N ASN A 79 -1.78 -3.91 -19.91
CA ASN A 79 -0.93 -3.96 -21.10
C ASN A 79 -0.20 -2.63 -21.32
N VAL A 80 0.79 -2.36 -20.47
CA VAL A 80 1.72 -1.22 -20.62
C VAL A 80 3.13 -1.72 -20.96
N PRO A 81 3.91 -0.99 -21.78
CA PRO A 81 5.17 -1.48 -22.36
C PRO A 81 6.26 -1.91 -21.36
N PHE A 82 6.16 -1.47 -20.10
CA PHE A 82 7.16 -1.69 -19.05
C PHE A 82 6.66 -2.51 -17.87
N GLY A 83 5.46 -3.12 -17.99
CA GLY A 83 4.76 -3.75 -16.85
C GLY A 83 4.10 -2.71 -15.94
N GLY A 84 2.83 -2.93 -15.58
CA GLY A 84 2.07 -1.92 -14.87
C GLY A 84 0.56 -1.98 -15.09
N VAL A 85 -0.12 -0.93 -14.63
CA VAL A 85 -1.56 -0.74 -14.70
C VAL A 85 -1.86 0.67 -15.21
N ARG A 86 -2.72 0.79 -16.22
CA ARG A 86 -3.29 2.08 -16.66
C ARG A 86 -4.75 2.19 -16.24
N VAL A 87 -5.12 3.34 -15.66
CA VAL A 87 -6.48 3.72 -15.27
C VAL A 87 -6.89 4.96 -16.05
N LYS A 88 -8.05 4.91 -16.70
CA LYS A 88 -8.62 6.09 -17.36
C LYS A 88 -9.51 6.85 -16.40
N THR A 89 -9.32 8.16 -16.30
CA THR A 89 -10.19 9.08 -15.55
C THR A 89 -10.79 10.12 -16.48
N SER A 90 -11.78 10.89 -16.02
CA SER A 90 -12.35 12.01 -16.80
C SER A 90 -11.35 13.14 -17.06
N GLU A 91 -10.28 13.23 -16.26
CA GLU A 91 -9.30 14.31 -16.31
C GLU A 91 -7.98 13.89 -16.98
N GLY A 92 -7.76 12.59 -17.16
CA GLY A 92 -6.50 12.04 -17.67
C GLY A 92 -6.32 10.55 -17.37
N ASP A 93 -5.21 9.98 -17.84
CA ASP A 93 -4.85 8.59 -17.58
C ASP A 93 -3.83 8.55 -16.43
N ILE A 94 -4.05 7.67 -15.45
CA ILE A 94 -3.09 7.37 -14.38
C ILE A 94 -2.38 6.08 -14.76
N GLU A 95 -1.05 6.12 -14.81
CA GLU A 95 -0.20 4.96 -15.10
C GLU A 95 0.62 4.59 -13.86
N TYR A 96 0.40 3.38 -13.36
CA TYR A 96 1.24 2.73 -12.37
C TYR A 96 2.24 1.86 -13.13
N ARG A 97 3.53 2.09 -12.96
CA ARG A 97 4.58 1.32 -13.63
C ARG A 97 5.43 0.58 -12.59
N PHE A 98 5.70 -0.67 -12.89
CA PHE A 98 6.46 -1.58 -12.02
C PHE A 98 7.67 -2.12 -12.81
N GLU A 99 8.77 -1.37 -12.87
CA GLU A 99 9.99 -1.81 -13.55
C GLU A 99 10.89 -2.61 -12.60
N GLY A 100 10.59 -3.91 -12.45
CA GLY A 100 11.40 -4.85 -11.68
C GLY A 100 11.64 -4.42 -10.22
N LEU A 101 12.58 -5.09 -9.54
CA LEU A 101 12.89 -4.83 -8.12
C LEU A 101 13.51 -3.44 -7.81
N LYS A 102 13.62 -2.53 -8.79
CA LYS A 102 14.42 -1.30 -8.63
C LYS A 102 13.72 0.02 -8.97
N ILE A 103 12.64 0.05 -9.75
CA ILE A 103 11.97 1.32 -10.09
C ILE A 103 10.45 1.10 -10.10
N ASN A 104 9.78 1.49 -9.01
CA ASN A 104 8.33 1.58 -8.94
C ASN A 104 7.94 3.06 -9.00
N ASP A 105 7.36 3.51 -10.10
CA ASP A 105 6.91 4.89 -10.29
C ASP A 105 5.41 4.96 -10.53
N ILE A 106 4.81 6.07 -10.06
CA ILE A 106 3.40 6.37 -10.29
C ILE A 106 3.34 7.67 -11.06
N SER A 107 2.71 7.65 -12.22
CA SER A 107 2.71 8.76 -13.16
C SER A 107 1.29 9.12 -13.55
N VAL A 108 0.98 10.43 -13.58
CA VAL A 108 -0.33 10.94 -13.98
C VAL A 108 -0.17 11.71 -15.29
N PHE A 109 -0.97 11.33 -16.28
CA PHE A 109 -1.02 11.94 -17.60
C PHE A 109 -2.32 12.70 -17.79
N LYS A 110 -2.26 13.98 -18.17
CA LYS A 110 -3.44 14.76 -18.53
C LYS A 110 -3.41 15.06 -20.01
N LYS A 111 -4.49 14.75 -20.72
CA LYS A 111 -4.62 14.96 -22.18
C LYS A 111 -3.46 14.36 -23.01
N GLY A 112 -2.87 13.26 -22.54
CA GLY A 112 -1.76 12.58 -23.21
C GLY A 112 -0.36 13.06 -22.81
N GLU A 113 -0.24 14.08 -21.94
CA GLU A 113 1.05 14.61 -21.48
C GLU A 113 1.29 14.26 -20.00
N LEU A 114 2.53 13.91 -19.66
CA LEU A 114 2.92 13.63 -18.27
C LEU A 114 2.78 14.91 -17.44
N SER A 115 1.89 14.89 -16.45
CA SER A 115 1.63 16.05 -15.58
C SER A 115 2.48 16.00 -14.32
N PHE A 116 2.55 14.86 -13.66
CA PHE A 116 3.41 14.67 -12.48
C PHE A 116 3.70 13.19 -12.24
N SER A 117 4.79 12.90 -11.54
CA SER A 117 5.25 11.55 -11.26
C SER A 117 5.87 11.46 -9.87
N LEU A 118 5.58 10.39 -9.14
CA LEU A 118 6.20 10.05 -7.87
C LEU A 118 7.22 8.92 -8.09
N LYS A 119 8.48 9.19 -7.77
CA LYS A 119 9.62 8.30 -8.05
C LYS A 119 10.46 8.02 -6.82
N PRO A 120 11.03 6.82 -6.70
CA PRO A 120 12.02 6.50 -5.67
C PRO A 120 13.37 7.14 -6.01
N GLU A 121 14.00 7.73 -5.00
CA GLU A 121 15.33 8.34 -5.08
C GLU A 121 16.22 7.81 -3.96
N ALA A 122 17.53 8.02 -4.09
CA ALA A 122 18.50 7.56 -3.09
C ALA A 122 18.22 8.17 -1.71
N GLY A 123 17.55 7.40 -0.83
CA GLY A 123 17.21 7.82 0.52
C GLY A 123 15.83 8.48 0.69
N GLY A 124 14.95 8.41 -0.32
CA GLY A 124 13.64 9.06 -0.27
C GLY A 124 12.72 8.83 -1.47
N LEU A 125 11.78 9.75 -1.66
CA LEU A 125 10.89 9.81 -2.81
C LEU A 125 10.87 11.25 -3.33
N ASP A 126 10.68 11.41 -4.63
CA ASP A 126 10.47 12.71 -5.27
C ASP A 126 9.15 12.72 -6.02
N LEU A 127 8.31 13.71 -5.73
CA LEU A 127 7.17 14.05 -6.56
C LEU A 127 7.59 15.16 -7.52
N ILE A 128 7.74 14.81 -8.78
CA ILE A 128 8.12 15.73 -9.85
C ILE A 128 6.83 16.26 -10.49
N ASP A 129 6.62 17.57 -10.41
CA ASP A 129 5.58 18.24 -11.18
C ASP A 129 6.18 18.66 -12.53
N PHE A 130 5.59 18.24 -13.64
CA PHE A 130 6.06 18.57 -15.00
C PHE A 130 5.32 19.79 -15.57
N VAL A 131 4.31 20.30 -14.88
CA VAL A 131 3.56 21.52 -15.23
C VAL A 131 4.23 22.75 -14.58
N THR A 132 4.97 22.55 -13.50
CA THR A 132 5.67 23.60 -12.76
C THR A 132 7.13 23.21 -12.55
N PRO A 133 8.04 24.16 -12.25
CA PRO A 133 9.46 23.86 -12.05
C PRO A 133 9.79 23.26 -10.68
N TYR A 134 8.82 22.61 -10.02
CA TYR A 134 8.95 22.13 -8.65
C TYR A 134 9.09 20.61 -8.57
N THR A 135 10.07 20.18 -7.79
CA THR A 135 10.16 18.81 -7.25
C THR A 135 9.90 18.86 -5.76
N TYR A 136 8.99 18.03 -5.27
CA TYR A 136 8.69 17.90 -3.85
C TYR A 136 9.40 16.67 -3.30
N ASN A 137 10.36 16.88 -2.41
CA ASN A 137 11.22 15.82 -1.91
C ASN A 137 10.69 15.28 -0.58
N PHE A 138 10.75 13.97 -0.44
CA PHE A 138 10.36 13.23 0.74
C PHE A 138 11.54 12.44 1.26
N ASN A 139 11.65 12.29 2.58
CA ASN A 139 12.65 11.38 3.14
C ASN A 139 12.24 9.91 2.95
N SER A 140 13.14 8.99 3.33
CA SER A 140 12.90 7.53 3.31
C SER A 140 11.69 7.05 4.14
N LYS A 141 11.12 7.92 4.97
CA LYS A 141 9.89 7.66 5.73
C LYS A 141 8.64 8.21 5.04
N GLY A 142 8.75 8.79 3.85
CA GLY A 142 7.63 9.41 3.13
C GLY A 142 7.16 10.73 3.73
N GLU A 143 7.99 11.40 4.53
CA GLU A 143 7.69 12.72 5.08
C GLU A 143 8.13 13.79 4.08
N PHE A 144 7.24 14.73 3.75
CA PHE A 144 7.56 15.86 2.88
C PHE A 144 8.54 16.81 3.60
N ILE A 145 9.74 16.97 3.07
CA ILE A 145 10.85 17.66 3.77
C ILE A 145 11.33 18.92 3.07
N SER A 146 11.15 19.05 1.76
CA SER A 146 11.64 20.20 1.01
C SER A 146 11.05 20.29 -0.40
N VAL A 147 11.14 21.48 -0.99
CA VAL A 147 10.85 21.72 -2.40
C VAL A 147 12.13 22.10 -3.12
N THR A 148 12.39 21.50 -4.26
CA THR A 148 13.49 21.88 -5.16
C THR A 148 12.91 22.64 -6.34
N TYR A 149 13.48 23.81 -6.64
CA TYR A 149 13.15 24.58 -7.84
C TYR A 149 14.23 24.37 -8.91
N SER A 150 13.85 23.83 -10.07
CA SER A 150 14.77 23.27 -11.08
C SER A 150 15.10 24.20 -12.25
N GLU A 151 14.52 25.40 -12.34
CA GLU A 151 14.79 26.35 -13.43
C GLU A 151 16.08 27.16 -13.27
N GLU A 152 16.78 27.04 -12.14
CA GLU A 152 18.05 27.71 -11.93
C GLU A 152 19.23 26.79 -12.26
N THR A 153 20.31 27.36 -12.82
CA THR A 153 21.60 26.67 -13.06
C THR A 153 22.19 26.02 -11.80
N THR A 154 21.68 26.38 -10.63
CA THR A 154 21.87 25.71 -9.35
C THR A 154 20.50 25.48 -8.69
N PRO A 155 20.04 24.22 -8.58
CA PRO A 155 18.76 23.92 -7.92
C PRO A 155 18.73 24.45 -6.48
N LYS A 156 17.64 25.15 -6.14
CA LYS A 156 17.44 25.68 -4.78
C LYS A 156 16.48 24.82 -3.99
N THR A 157 16.93 24.33 -2.83
CA THR A 157 16.09 23.60 -1.87
C THR A 157 15.46 24.57 -0.87
N ILE A 158 14.14 24.54 -0.77
CA ILE A 158 13.31 25.42 0.04
C ILE A 158 12.60 24.60 1.12
N LYS A 159 12.47 25.16 2.32
CA LYS A 159 11.65 24.53 3.38
C LYS A 159 10.17 24.51 2.98
N PRO A 160 9.42 23.45 3.35
CA PRO A 160 7.98 23.37 3.10
C PRO A 160 7.23 24.56 3.71
N THR A 161 6.32 25.13 2.93
CA THR A 161 5.34 26.11 3.40
C THR A 161 3.96 25.45 3.47
N LEU A 162 2.98 26.09 4.13
CA LEU A 162 1.61 25.59 4.17
C LEU A 162 1.03 25.40 2.75
N GLN A 163 1.32 26.33 1.84
CA GLN A 163 0.88 26.24 0.46
C GLN A 163 1.43 25.01 -0.25
N TYR A 164 2.74 24.71 -0.10
CA TYR A 164 3.32 23.51 -0.69
C TYR A 164 2.75 22.22 -0.09
N ILE A 165 2.44 22.22 1.20
CA ILE A 165 1.78 21.07 1.85
C ILE A 165 0.40 20.81 1.24
N ILE A 166 -0.37 21.86 0.95
CA ILE A 166 -1.69 21.74 0.30
C ILE A 166 -1.52 21.16 -1.11
N ILE A 167 -0.62 21.74 -1.92
CA ILE A 167 -0.36 21.28 -3.29
C ILE A 167 0.06 19.80 -3.30
N VAL A 168 1.02 19.42 -2.46
CA VAL A 168 1.46 18.03 -2.36
C VAL A 168 0.30 17.10 -2.01
N LYS A 169 -0.57 17.48 -1.06
CA LYS A 169 -1.74 16.67 -0.71
C LYS A 169 -2.71 16.51 -1.89
N GLU A 170 -2.98 17.57 -2.63
CA GLU A 170 -3.86 17.53 -3.81
C GLU A 170 -3.30 16.58 -4.87
N LYS A 171 -2.01 16.68 -5.20
CA LYS A 171 -1.34 15.81 -6.18
C LYS A 171 -1.34 14.34 -5.75
N LEU A 172 -1.07 14.08 -4.47
CA LEU A 172 -1.13 12.72 -3.92
C LEU A 172 -2.56 12.16 -3.97
N ASN A 173 -3.58 12.96 -3.61
CA ASN A 173 -4.97 12.54 -3.74
C ASN A 173 -5.36 12.25 -5.19
N GLU A 174 -4.82 13.00 -6.15
CA GLU A 174 -5.06 12.74 -7.56
C GLU A 174 -4.43 11.42 -8.03
N MET A 175 -3.19 11.10 -7.58
CA MET A 175 -2.51 9.84 -7.88
C MET A 175 -3.18 8.59 -7.31
N TYR A 176 -3.75 8.70 -6.10
CA TYR A 176 -4.26 7.55 -5.36
C TYR A 176 -5.79 7.50 -5.31
N GLY A 177 -6.46 8.50 -5.89
CA GLY A 177 -7.86 8.80 -5.60
C GLY A 177 -8.03 9.42 -4.20
N PHE A 178 -9.21 9.96 -3.93
CA PHE A 178 -9.55 10.37 -2.57
C PHE A 178 -9.39 9.16 -1.66
N ILE A 179 -8.43 9.22 -0.72
CA ILE A 179 -8.36 8.27 0.38
C ILE A 179 -9.53 8.61 1.29
N VAL A 180 -10.73 8.16 0.92
CA VAL A 180 -11.91 8.29 1.75
C VAL A 180 -11.67 7.36 2.94
N SER A 181 -11.24 7.93 4.08
CA SER A 181 -11.39 7.21 5.34
C SER A 181 -12.88 6.90 5.44
N HIS A 182 -13.24 5.62 5.33
CA HIS A 182 -14.56 5.21 5.74
C HIS A 182 -14.59 5.44 7.24
N ARG A 183 -15.17 6.59 7.63
CA ARG A 183 -15.58 6.86 9.00
C ARG A 183 -16.74 5.97 9.35
#